data_AF-A0A3D9BU03-F1
#
_entry.id   AF-A0A3D9BU03-F1
#
_cell.length_a   1.000
_cell.length_b   1.000
_cell.length_c   1.000
_cell.angle_alpha   90.00
_cell.angle_beta   90.00
_cell.angle_gamma   90.00
#
_symmetry.space_group_name_H-M   'P 1'
#
loop_
_entity.id
_entity.type
_entity.pdbx_description
1 polymer ?
#
loop_
_entity_poly.entity_id
_entity_poly.type
_entity_poly.pdbx_seq_one_letter_code
_entity_poly.pdbx_strand_id
1 'polypeptide(L)' 'MKLKEFLDNNPIINSAQLAAKMWPENKSARSKLTNKLNENIVGSGKQRITDLDDKAALEVLQKLSDEIEKFRQSIV' A
#
# COMPACT_ATOMS: atom_id res chain seq x y z
N MET A 1 -0.75 -11.97 7.85
CA MET A 1 -1.75 -11.45 6.90
C MET A 1 -1.00 -10.86 5.72
N LYS A 2 -1.45 -11.13 4.49
CA LYS A 2 -0.83 -10.54 3.27
C LYS A 2 -1.38 -9.12 3.01
N LEU A 3 -0.65 -8.29 2.26
CA LEU A 3 -1.09 -6.92 1.95
C LEU A 3 -2.49 -6.85 1.33
N LYS A 4 -2.82 -7.77 0.43
CA LYS A 4 -4.15 -7.81 -0.19
C LYS A 4 -5.26 -8.01 0.84
N GLU A 5 -5.13 -9.02 1.68
CA GLU A 5 -6.09 -9.32 2.76
C GLU A 5 -6.22 -8.14 3.73
N PHE A 6 -5.11 -7.48 4.04
CA PHE A 6 -5.11 -6.29 4.89
C PHE A 6 -5.92 -5.15 4.26
N LEU A 7 -5.70 -4.85 2.98
CA LEU A 7 -6.42 -3.79 2.29
C LEU A 7 -7.90 -4.11 2.09
N ASP A 8 -8.24 -5.37 1.81
CA ASP A 8 -9.63 -5.83 1.68
C ASP A 8 -10.40 -5.65 3.01
N ASN A 9 -9.74 -5.90 4.15
CA ASN A 9 -10.32 -5.72 5.49
C ASN A 9 -10.35 -4.25 5.95
N ASN A 10 -9.59 -3.36 5.31
CA ASN A 10 -9.42 -1.97 5.74
C ASN A 10 -9.70 -0.99 4.58
N PRO A 11 -10.94 -0.89 4.08
CA PRO A 11 -11.29 -0.07 2.91
C PRO A 11 -11.11 1.44 3.13
N ILE A 12 -10.94 1.87 4.38
CA ILE A 12 -10.59 3.26 4.73
C ILE A 12 -9.19 3.65 4.21
N ILE A 13 -8.32 2.68 3.96
CA ILE A 13 -6.97 2.93 3.44
C ILE A 13 -7.05 3.28 1.95
N ASN A 14 -6.75 4.53 1.63
CA ASN A 14 -6.69 4.99 0.25
C ASN A 14 -5.51 4.35 -0.48
N SER A 15 -5.79 3.33 -1.31
CA SER A 15 -4.75 2.58 -2.03
C SER A 15 -3.95 3.43 -3.01
N ALA A 16 -4.51 4.52 -3.55
CA ALA A 16 -3.79 5.41 -4.45
C ALA A 16 -2.68 6.17 -3.72
N GLN A 17 -2.99 6.69 -2.53
CA GLN A 17 -2.01 7.40 -1.70
C GLN A 17 -0.97 6.45 -1.10
N LEU A 18 -1.41 5.26 -0.66
CA LEU A 18 -0.50 4.20 -0.20
C LEU A 18 0.52 3.87 -1.31
N ALA A 19 0.05 3.57 -2.51
CA ALA A 19 0.92 3.22 -3.63
C ALA A 19 1.89 4.36 -4.00
N ALA A 20 1.42 5.61 -4.02
CA ALA A 20 2.26 6.77 -4.31
C ALA A 20 3.40 6.93 -3.29
N LYS A 21 3.17 6.57 -2.01
CA LYS A 21 4.22 6.57 -0.99
C LYS A 21 5.14 5.34 -1.07
N MET A 22 4.62 4.19 -1.47
CA MET A 22 5.43 2.97 -1.67
C MET A 22 6.41 3.11 -2.84
N TRP A 23 5.99 3.77 -3.92
CA TRP A 23 6.80 3.96 -5.13
C TRP A 23 6.76 5.43 -5.61
N PRO A 24 7.48 6.34 -4.93
CA PRO A 24 7.38 7.79 -5.18
C PRO A 24 7.79 8.19 -6.60
N GLU A 25 8.77 7.52 -7.20
CA GLU A 25 9.23 7.79 -8.56
C GLU A 25 8.31 7.19 -9.65
N ASN A 26 7.28 6.42 -9.27
CA ASN A 26 6.39 5.75 -10.22
C ASN A 26 5.15 6.60 -10.50
N LYS A 27 5.09 7.24 -11.68
CA LYS A 27 3.96 8.04 -12.16
C LYS A 27 2.61 7.27 -12.22
N SER A 28 2.64 5.95 -12.17
CA SER A 28 1.46 5.07 -12.23
C SER A 28 1.42 4.10 -11.05
N ALA A 29 1.89 4.55 -9.88
CA ALA A 29 1.99 3.73 -8.67
C ALA A 29 0.67 3.04 -8.30
N ARG A 30 -0.46 3.76 -8.39
CA ARG A 30 -1.79 3.18 -8.15
C ARG A 30 -2.06 1.98 -9.05
N SER A 31 -1.88 2.16 -10.37
CA SER A 31 -2.08 1.08 -11.34
C SER A 31 -1.14 -0.08 -11.08
N LYS A 32 0.13 0.20 -10.71
CA LYS A 32 1.09 -0.84 -10.30
C LYS A 32 0.58 -1.65 -9.10
N LEU A 33 0.05 -0.98 -8.07
CA LEU A 33 -0.52 -1.67 -6.90
C LEU A 33 -1.71 -2.53 -7.31
N THR A 34 -2.68 -1.96 -8.04
CA THR A 34 -3.87 -2.69 -8.52
C THR A 34 -3.49 -3.92 -9.34
N ASN A 35 -2.54 -3.79 -10.26
CA ASN A 35 -2.09 -4.90 -11.09
C ASN A 35 -1.41 -5.99 -10.28
N LYS A 36 -0.61 -5.65 -9.26
CA LYS A 36 0.01 -6.63 -8.38
C LYS A 36 -0.98 -7.33 -7.46
N LEU A 37 -1.98 -6.62 -6.93
CA LEU A 37 -3.01 -7.18 -6.04
C LEU A 37 -3.97 -8.12 -6.75
N ASN A 38 -4.35 -7.79 -7.99
CA ASN A 38 -5.25 -8.61 -8.82
C ASN A 38 -4.49 -9.65 -9.66
N GLU A 39 -3.16 -9.65 -9.54
CA GLU A 39 -2.25 -10.42 -10.35
C GLU A 39 -2.50 -10.31 -11.87
N ASN A 40 -2.74 -9.09 -12.35
CA ASN A 40 -2.98 -8.80 -13.76
C ASN A 40 -1.72 -9.10 -14.62
N ILE A 41 -1.95 -9.47 -15.87
CA ILE A 41 -0.89 -9.60 -16.89
C ILE A 41 -0.66 -8.23 -17.50
N VAL A 42 0.58 -7.73 -17.42
CA VAL A 42 0.97 -6.43 -17.97
C VAL A 42 2.34 -6.56 -18.65
N GLY A 43 2.43 -6.17 -19.92
CA GLY A 43 3.62 -6.39 -20.71
C GLY A 43 3.88 -7.89 -20.91
N SER A 44 5.07 -8.36 -20.50
CA SER A 44 5.51 -9.75 -20.72
C SER A 44 5.15 -10.73 -19.60
N GLY A 45 4.47 -10.31 -18.52
CA GLY A 45 4.24 -11.20 -17.39
C GLY A 45 3.17 -10.81 -16.39
N LYS A 46 2.89 -11.76 -15.50
CA LYS A 46 1.95 -11.62 -14.39
C LYS A 46 2.60 -10.83 -13.26
N GLN A 47 2.00 -9.70 -12.90
CA GLN A 47 2.45 -8.89 -11.77
C GLN A 47 2.03 -9.59 -10.46
N ARG A 48 2.89 -9.60 -9.44
CA ARG A 48 2.57 -10.15 -8.11
C ARG A 48 3.13 -9.24 -7.04
N ILE A 49 2.53 -9.28 -5.85
CA ILE A 49 3.11 -8.71 -4.63
C ILE A 49 4.36 -9.53 -4.29
N THR A 50 5.45 -8.83 -4.05
CA THR A 50 6.72 -9.38 -3.58
C THR A 50 6.98 -8.98 -2.14
N ASP A 51 7.93 -9.64 -1.48
CA ASP A 51 8.35 -9.27 -0.13
C ASP A 51 8.83 -7.81 -0.02
N LEU A 52 9.38 -7.25 -1.11
CA LEU A 52 9.76 -5.84 -1.15
C LEU A 52 8.54 -4.92 -1.17
N ASP A 53 7.47 -5.31 -1.86
CA ASP A 53 6.23 -4.55 -1.87
C ASP A 53 5.55 -4.61 -0.48
N ASP A 54 5.56 -5.78 0.18
CA ASP A 54 5.03 -5.93 1.54
C ASP A 54 5.81 -5.05 2.53
N LYS A 55 7.15 -5.03 2.45
CA LYS A 55 8.01 -4.15 3.28
C LYS A 55 7.70 -2.68 3.03
N ALA A 56 7.63 -2.25 1.76
CA ALA A 56 7.32 -0.87 1.42
C ALA A 56 5.92 -0.45 1.92
N ALA A 57 4.92 -1.33 1.83
CA ALA A 57 3.60 -1.05 2.36
C ALA A 57 3.62 -0.92 3.89
N LEU A 58 4.31 -1.83 4.58
CA LEU A 58 4.43 -1.80 6.04
C LEU A 58 5.09 -0.50 6.52
N GLU A 59 6.17 -0.05 5.88
CA GLU A 59 6.84 1.21 6.23
C GLU A 59 5.90 2.43 6.10
N VAL A 60 5.08 2.47 5.06
CA VAL A 60 4.11 3.56 4.86
C VAL A 60 2.99 3.50 5.88
N LEU A 61 2.46 2.30 6.15
CA LEU A 61 1.38 2.09 7.10
C LEU A 61 1.82 2.34 8.54
N GLN A 62 3.07 2.01 8.89
CA GLN A 62 3.63 2.31 10.20
C GLN A 62 3.68 3.82 10.45
N LYS A 63 4.13 4.60 9.46
CA LYS A 63 4.11 6.07 9.55
C LYS A 63 2.69 6.61 9.76
N LEU A 64 1.70 6.04 9.07
CA LEU A 64 0.31 6.42 9.29
C LEU A 64 -0.15 6.07 10.72
N SER A 65 0.21 4.90 11.23
CA SER A 65 -0.08 4.50 12.61
C SER A 65 0.52 5.47 13.63
N ASP A 66 1.77 5.89 13.43
CA ASP A 66 2.45 6.84 14.31
C ASP A 66 1.76 8.21 14.30
N GLU A 67 1.29 8.68 13.14
CA GLU A 67 0.52 9.93 13.03
C GLU A 67 -0.87 9.83 13.69
N ILE A 68 -1.54 8.68 13.58
CA ILE A 68 -2.80 8.41 14.27
C ILE A 68 -2.59 8.45 15.79
N GLU A 69 -1.48 7.90 16.28
CA GLU A 69 -1.12 7.92 17.70
C GLU A 69 -0.88 9.35 18.20
N LYS A 70 -0.12 10.16 17.44
CA LYS A 70 0.07 11.58 17.76
C LYS A 70 -1.25 12.35 17.78
N PHE A 71 -2.11 12.10 16.79
CA PHE A 71 -3.44 12.70 16.74
C PHE A 71 -4.28 12.32 17.97
N ARG A 72 -4.25 11.05 18.39
CA ARG A 72 -4.93 10.60 19.61
C ARG A 72 -4.41 11.35 20.85
N GLN A 73 -3.10 11.48 20.99
CA GLN A 73 -2.48 12.20 22.11
C GLN A 73 -2.80 13.71 22.11
N SER A 74 -3.14 14.31 20.96
CA SER A 74 -3.53 15.72 20.90
C SER A 74 -4.97 16.00 21.37
N ILE A 75 -5.80 14.96 21.50
CA ILE A 75 -7.22 15.08 21.86
C ILE A 75 -7.57 14.42 23.21
N VAL A 76 -6.62 13.75 23.86
CA VAL A 76 -6.71 13.17 25.21
C VAL A 76 -5.88 14.02 26.15
#